data_AF-A0A3L7PA83-F1
#
_entry.id   AF-A0A3L7PA83-F1
#
_cell.length_a   1.000
_cell.length_b   1.000
_cell.length_c   1.000
_cell.angle_alpha   90.00
_cell.angle_beta   90.00
_cell.angle_gamma   90.00
#
_symmetry.space_group_name_H-M   'P 1'
#
loop_
_entity.id
_entity.type
_entity.pdbx_description
1 polymer ?
#
loop_
_entity_poly.entity_id
_entity_poly.type
_entity_poly.pdbx_seq_one_letter_code
_entity_poly.pdbx_strand_id
1 'polypeptide(L)'
;MEPASLRLFFSQQHLACEYQFETKRKARWIAKTLDKNPIPSIKLVEPVPLTVEDRGIVHDLDYIEAARTGHPCHLALSQGFNCGPELFPAVCASNDGIVAAALETLRRGIYGTLSSGLHPARPKRGHSTFNDRQ
;
A
#
# COMPACT_ATOMS: atom_id res chain seq x y z
N MET A 1 -30.78 13.42 2.43
CA MET A 1 -29.58 12.76 2.98
C MET A 1 -28.77 12.35 1.78
N GLU A 2 -27.60 12.95 1.55
CA GLU A 2 -26.71 12.49 0.47
C GLU A 2 -26.40 11.01 0.70
N PRO A 3 -26.45 10.14 -0.33
CA PRO A 3 -26.11 8.74 -0.16
C PRO A 3 -24.68 8.64 0.39
N ALA A 4 -24.48 7.76 1.39
CA ALA A 4 -23.17 7.55 1.99
C ALA A 4 -22.16 7.20 0.89
N SER A 5 -21.17 8.08 0.69
CA SER A 5 -20.14 7.90 -0.33
C SER A 5 -18.99 7.09 0.25
N LEU A 6 -18.80 5.88 -0.25
CA LEU A 6 -17.65 5.03 0.05
C LEU A 6 -16.41 5.64 -0.57
N ARG A 7 -15.38 5.89 0.25
CA ARG A 7 -14.06 6.30 -0.25
C ARG A 7 -13.16 5.08 -0.38
N LEU A 8 -12.60 4.89 -1.57
CA LEU A 8 -11.65 3.84 -1.90
C LEU A 8 -10.26 4.46 -2.09
N PHE A 9 -9.31 4.06 -1.24
CA PHE A 9 -7.94 4.55 -1.33
C PHE A 9 -7.14 3.80 -2.39
N PHE A 10 -6.51 4.55 -3.30
CA PHE A 10 -5.68 4.02 -4.37
C PHE A 10 -4.64 5.07 -4.81
N SER A 11 -3.37 4.67 -4.89
CA SER A 11 -2.32 5.46 -5.56
C SER A 11 -1.81 4.72 -6.78
N GLN A 12 -1.55 5.46 -7.87
CA GLN A 12 -0.94 4.89 -9.07
C GLN A 12 0.46 4.32 -8.81
N GLN A 13 1.16 4.82 -7.78
CA GLN A 13 2.47 4.32 -7.38
C GLN A 13 2.43 2.84 -6.97
N HIS A 14 1.27 2.32 -6.54
CA HIS A 14 1.08 0.88 -6.28
C HIS A 14 1.36 0.00 -7.52
N LEU A 15 1.26 0.58 -8.72
CA LEU A 15 1.49 -0.08 -10.00
C LEU A 15 2.94 0.05 -10.50
N ALA A 16 3.82 0.78 -9.80
CA ALA A 16 5.14 1.16 -10.29
C ALA A 16 6.13 0.00 -10.45
N CYS A 17 5.88 -1.13 -9.80
CA CYS A 17 6.76 -2.30 -9.88
C CYS A 17 6.37 -3.20 -11.05
N GLU A 18 7.34 -3.56 -11.89
CA GLU A 18 7.16 -4.46 -13.05
C GLU A 18 6.67 -5.87 -12.65
N TYR A 19 6.94 -6.30 -11.41
CA TYR A 19 6.33 -7.50 -10.84
C TYR A 19 4.83 -7.28 -10.61
N GLN A 20 4.05 -7.55 -11.66
CA GLN A 20 2.61 -7.46 -11.67
C GLN A 20 1.98 -8.72 -11.08
N PHE A 21 1.81 -8.70 -9.76
CA PHE A 21 0.88 -9.62 -9.11
C PHE A 21 -0.54 -9.41 -9.64
N GLU A 22 -1.33 -10.48 -9.65
CA GLU A 22 -2.75 -10.45 -10.03
C GLU A 22 -3.54 -9.36 -9.28
N THR A 23 -3.16 -9.07 -8.05
CA THR A 23 -3.76 -8.03 -7.22
C THR A 23 -3.50 -6.61 -7.76
N LYS A 24 -2.30 -6.32 -8.26
CA LYS A 24 -1.96 -5.03 -8.89
C LYS A 24 -2.67 -4.85 -10.24
N ARG A 25 -2.78 -5.92 -11.03
CA ARG A 25 -3.48 -5.90 -12.33
C ARG A 25 -4.96 -5.58 -12.16
N LYS A 26 -5.62 -6.22 -11.20
CA LYS A 26 -7.04 -5.98 -10.88
C LYS A 26 -7.26 -4.56 -10.37
N ALA A 27 -6.42 -4.07 -9.46
CA ALA A 27 -6.52 -2.70 -8.95
C ALA A 27 -6.46 -1.65 -10.07
N ARG A 28 -5.54 -1.82 -11.04
CA ARG A 28 -5.45 -0.96 -12.22
C ARG A 28 -6.73 -0.96 -13.05
N TRP A 29 -7.31 -2.14 -13.30
CA TRP A 29 -8.55 -2.25 -14.08
C TRP A 29 -9.73 -1.62 -13.36
N ILE A 30 -9.88 -1.84 -12.06
CA ILE A 30 -10.94 -1.24 -11.25
C ILE A 30 -10.81 0.29 -11.27
N ALA A 31 -9.61 0.83 -11.03
CA ALA A 31 -9.38 2.27 -11.06
C ALA A 31 -9.72 2.89 -12.43
N LYS A 32 -9.28 2.24 -13.53
CA LYS A 32 -9.60 2.69 -14.90
C LYS A 32 -11.10 2.61 -15.20
N THR A 33 -11.79 1.58 -14.72
CA THR A 33 -13.22 1.43 -14.95
C THR A 33 -14.02 2.48 -14.19
N LEU A 34 -13.64 2.78 -12.94
CA LEU A 34 -14.28 3.83 -12.14
C LEU A 34 -14.04 5.23 -12.71
N ASP A 35 -12.87 5.47 -13.32
CA ASP A 35 -12.58 6.72 -14.03
C ASP A 35 -13.47 6.88 -15.28
N LYS A 36 -13.61 5.80 -16.07
CA LYS A 36 -14.43 5.81 -17.30
C LYS A 36 -15.93 5.76 -17.05
N ASN A 37 -16.36 5.03 -16.02
CA ASN A 37 -17.75 4.79 -15.66
C ASN A 37 -17.91 5.04 -14.14
N PRO A 38 -18.03 6.30 -13.72
CA PRO A 38 -18.14 6.65 -12.31
C PRO A 38 -19.38 6.04 -11.67
N ILE A 39 -19.21 5.43 -10.50
CA ILE A 39 -20.31 5.02 -9.62
C ILE A 39 -20.53 6.17 -8.63
N PRO A 40 -21.69 6.87 -8.61
CA PRO A 40 -21.87 8.09 -7.81
C PRO A 40 -21.57 7.95 -6.32
N SER A 41 -21.80 6.76 -5.76
CA SER A 41 -21.55 6.45 -4.35
C SER A 41 -20.10 6.07 -4.04
N ILE A 42 -19.20 5.97 -5.03
CA ILE A 42 -17.80 5.59 -4.83
C ILE A 42 -16.88 6.74 -5.25
N LYS A 43 -15.94 7.10 -4.37
CA LYS A 43 -14.90 8.07 -4.67
C LYS A 43 -13.53 7.43 -4.52
N LEU A 44 -12.73 7.46 -5.59
CA LEU A 44 -11.31 7.13 -5.50
C LEU A 44 -10.56 8.29 -4.86
N VAL A 45 -9.73 7.99 -3.88
CA VAL A 45 -8.95 8.97 -3.12
C VAL A 45 -7.51 8.50 -3.06
N GLU A 46 -6.56 9.40 -3.31
CA GLU A 46 -5.15 9.08 -3.09
C GLU A 46 -4.84 9.17 -1.58
N PRO A 47 -4.22 8.13 -0.98
CA PRO A 47 -3.84 8.19 0.42
C PRO A 47 -2.75 9.23 0.65
N VAL A 48 -2.72 9.82 1.85
CA VAL A 48 -1.58 10.63 2.29
C VAL A 48 -0.39 9.70 2.52
N PRO A 49 0.78 9.96 1.91
CA PRO A 49 1.95 9.13 2.11
C PRO A 49 2.42 9.13 3.57
N LEU A 50 2.72 7.95 4.12
CA LEU A 50 3.31 7.83 5.46
C LEU A 50 4.76 8.30 5.45
N THR A 51 5.14 9.02 6.51
CA THR A 51 6.52 9.48 6.68
C THR A 51 7.44 8.34 7.09
N VAL A 52 8.76 8.61 7.15
CA VAL A 52 9.72 7.62 7.67
C VAL A 52 9.46 7.36 9.15
N GLU A 53 9.08 8.38 9.91
CA GLU A 53 8.75 8.28 11.32
C GLU A 53 7.50 7.41 11.55
N ASP A 54 6.45 7.56 10.73
CA ASP A 54 5.26 6.72 10.79
C ASP A 54 5.62 5.24 10.58
N ARG A 55 6.51 4.94 9.62
CA ARG A 55 6.99 3.59 9.34
C ARG A 55 7.91 3.08 10.45
N GLY A 56 8.66 3.98 11.08
CA GLY A 56 9.54 3.74 12.23
C GLY A 56 8.82 3.26 13.48
N ILE A 57 7.48 3.39 13.56
CA ILE A 57 6.66 2.84 14.65
C ILE A 57 6.71 1.30 14.64
N VAL A 58 6.80 0.69 13.46
CA VAL A 58 6.71 -0.78 13.29
C VAL A 58 8.03 -1.39 12.82
N HIS A 59 8.87 -0.61 12.14
CA HIS A 59 10.07 -1.10 11.49
C HIS A 59 11.32 -0.33 11.92
N ASP A 60 12.43 -1.04 12.05
CA ASP A 60 13.74 -0.42 12.30
C ASP A 60 14.14 0.48 11.12
N LEU A 61 14.78 1.61 11.41
CA LEU A 61 15.25 2.57 10.39
C LEU A 61 16.19 1.91 9.37
N ASP A 62 17.08 1.03 9.83
CA ASP A 62 18.00 0.28 8.96
C ASP A 62 17.25 -0.60 7.96
N TYR A 63 16.10 -1.16 8.36
CA TYR A 63 15.24 -1.94 7.47
C TYR A 63 14.50 -1.05 6.47
N ILE A 64 13.99 0.11 6.90
CA ILE A 64 13.35 1.08 6.01
C ILE A 64 14.33 1.56 4.94
N GLU A 65 15.57 1.87 5.33
CA GLU A 65 16.61 2.33 4.43
C GLU A 65 17.07 1.21 3.48
N ALA A 66 17.20 -0.02 3.98
CA ALA A 66 17.48 -1.18 3.14
C ALA A 66 16.37 -1.46 2.13
N ALA A 67 15.11 -1.31 2.52
CA ALA A 67 13.98 -1.45 1.61
C ALA A 67 13.98 -0.33 0.54
N ARG A 68 14.37 0.89 0.91
CA ARG A 68 14.42 2.06 0.02
C ARG A 68 15.54 1.97 -1.01
N THR A 69 16.73 1.57 -0.57
CA THR A 69 17.96 1.56 -1.38
C THR A 69 18.28 0.19 -1.99
N GLY A 70 17.61 -0.85 -1.52
CA GLY A 70 18.01 -2.24 -1.72
C GLY A 70 19.19 -2.67 -0.84
N HIS A 71 19.88 -1.79 -0.12
CA HIS A 71 21.14 -2.14 0.53
C HIS A 71 21.09 -2.01 2.07
N PRO A 72 21.54 -3.02 2.83
CA PRO A 72 22.10 -4.29 2.37
C PRO A 72 21.00 -5.27 1.92
N CYS A 73 21.22 -5.96 0.79
CA CYS A 73 20.18 -6.79 0.18
C CYS A 73 19.64 -7.89 1.11
N HIS A 74 20.42 -8.40 2.07
CA HIS A 74 19.91 -9.42 3.01
C HIS A 74 18.74 -8.94 3.89
N LEU A 75 18.61 -7.63 4.12
CA LEU A 75 17.45 -7.03 4.81
C LEU A 75 16.28 -6.82 3.85
N ALA A 76 16.55 -6.46 2.59
CA ALA A 76 15.56 -6.21 1.56
C ALA A 76 14.97 -7.50 0.91
N LEU A 77 15.68 -8.64 0.99
CA LEU A 77 15.40 -9.88 0.25
C LEU A 77 14.56 -10.92 0.98
N SER A 78 13.77 -10.55 1.98
CA SER A 78 12.99 -11.53 2.77
C SER A 78 11.88 -12.27 2.00
N GLN A 79 11.78 -12.04 0.68
CA GLN A 79 10.74 -12.53 -0.23
C GLN A 79 11.20 -13.18 -1.53
N GLY A 80 12.50 -13.30 -1.79
CA GLY A 80 12.97 -13.80 -3.10
C GLY A 80 12.65 -12.88 -4.28
N PHE A 81 12.31 -11.61 -4.02
CA PHE A 81 12.30 -10.55 -5.04
C PHE A 81 13.72 -10.17 -5.43
N ASN A 82 13.91 -9.60 -6.62
CA ASN A 82 15.16 -8.90 -6.90
C ASN A 82 15.23 -7.64 -6.03
N CYS A 83 16.36 -7.51 -5.32
CA CYS A 83 16.74 -6.34 -4.57
C CYS A 83 16.79 -5.13 -5.52
N GLY A 84 15.90 -4.14 -5.35
CA GLY A 84 15.85 -2.99 -6.25
C GLY A 84 14.94 -1.84 -5.78
N PRO A 85 15.30 -0.58 -6.10
CA PRO A 85 14.58 0.61 -5.65
C PRO A 85 13.15 0.71 -6.22
N GLU A 86 12.86 0.00 -7.31
CA GLU A 86 11.56 0.03 -8.00
C GLU A 86 10.42 -0.60 -7.20
N LEU A 87 10.73 -1.50 -6.26
CA LEU A 87 9.73 -2.13 -5.41
C LEU A 87 9.24 -1.19 -4.30
N PHE A 88 10.12 -0.31 -3.82
CA PHE A 88 9.85 0.50 -2.64
C PHE A 88 8.64 1.44 -2.78
N PRO A 89 8.48 2.23 -3.87
CA PRO A 89 7.30 3.08 -4.05
C PRO A 89 5.99 2.30 -4.08
N ALA A 90 5.98 1.13 -4.72
CA ALA A 90 4.78 0.31 -4.84
C ALA A 90 4.33 -0.28 -3.49
N VAL A 91 5.28 -0.61 -2.63
CA VAL A 91 5.02 -1.11 -1.29
C VAL A 91 4.60 0.03 -0.35
N CYS A 92 5.26 1.18 -0.43
CA CYS A 92 4.84 2.38 0.32
C CYS A 92 3.40 2.76 -0.01
N ALA A 93 3.06 2.88 -1.29
CA ALA A 93 1.71 3.18 -1.75
C ALA A 93 0.66 2.14 -1.31
N SER A 94 1.06 0.87 -1.18
CA SER A 94 0.19 -0.18 -0.66
C SER A 94 -0.19 0.08 0.79
N ASN A 95 0.82 0.33 1.62
CA ASN A 95 0.64 0.62 3.04
C ASN A 95 -0.13 1.91 3.30
N ASP A 96 0.18 2.96 2.55
CA ASP A 96 -0.44 4.27 2.72
C ASP A 96 -1.95 4.14 2.53
N GLY A 97 -2.38 3.35 1.54
CA GLY A 97 -3.79 3.03 1.32
C GLY A 97 -4.45 2.27 2.47
N ILE A 98 -3.77 1.29 3.05
CA ILE A 98 -4.29 0.48 4.17
C ILE A 98 -4.42 1.33 5.44
N VAL A 99 -3.38 2.09 5.80
CA VAL A 99 -3.40 2.95 7.00
C VAL A 99 -4.43 4.06 6.86
N ALA A 100 -4.53 4.69 5.69
CA ALA A 100 -5.56 5.69 5.43
C ALA A 100 -6.98 5.11 5.55
N ALA A 101 -7.22 3.92 4.99
CA ALA A 101 -8.51 3.23 5.10
C ALA A 101 -8.85 2.89 6.57
N ALA A 102 -7.88 2.38 7.34
CA ALA A 102 -8.07 2.04 8.74
C ALA A 102 -8.39 3.28 9.61
N LEU A 103 -7.61 4.35 9.46
CA LEU A 103 -7.80 5.60 10.22
C LEU A 103 -9.13 6.27 9.89
N GLU A 104 -9.53 6.33 8.61
CA GLU A 104 -10.82 6.92 8.24
C GLU A 104 -11.99 6.02 8.65
N THR A 105 -11.82 4.70 8.64
CA THR A 105 -12.85 3.76 9.15
C THR A 105 -13.18 4.07 10.61
N LEU A 106 -12.14 4.21 11.44
CA LEU A 106 -12.30 4.54 12.86
C LEU A 106 -13.02 5.89 13.08
N ARG A 107 -12.83 6.86 12.18
CA ARG A 107 -13.39 8.21 12.34
C ARG A 107 -14.79 8.37 11.78
N ARG A 108 -15.11 7.68 10.68
CA ARG A 108 -16.23 8.08 9.81
C ARG A 108 -17.08 6.92 9.25
N GLY A 109 -16.76 5.66 9.55
CA GLY A 109 -17.57 4.52 9.12
C GLY A 109 -16.89 3.63 8.08
N ILE A 110 -17.53 3.32 6.95
CA ILE A 110 -17.04 2.27 6.02
C ILE A 110 -16.08 2.88 4.98
N TYR A 111 -14.83 2.38 4.94
CA TYR A 111 -13.81 2.75 3.97
C TYR A 111 -13.09 1.50 3.44
N GLY A 112 -12.46 1.60 2.27
CA GLY A 112 -11.71 0.49 1.67
C GLY A 112 -10.48 0.95 0.92
N THR A 113 -9.62 0.00 0.54
CA THR A 113 -8.46 0.26 -0.31
C THR A 113 -8.39 -0.76 -1.45
N LEU A 114 -7.90 -0.31 -2.61
CA LEU A 114 -7.60 -1.19 -3.74
C LEU A 114 -6.21 -1.82 -3.64
N SER A 115 -5.42 -1.41 -2.64
CA SER A 115 -4.15 -2.02 -2.28
C SER A 115 -4.41 -3.38 -1.63
N SER A 116 -3.78 -4.45 -2.13
CA SER A 116 -3.86 -5.76 -1.47
C SER A 116 -3.09 -5.73 -0.17
N GLY A 117 -3.70 -6.24 0.91
CA GLY A 117 -2.95 -6.66 2.09
C GLY A 117 -1.85 -7.65 1.67
N LEU A 118 -0.62 -7.35 2.03
CA LEU A 118 0.53 -8.22 1.80
C LEU A 118 0.72 -8.98 3.13
N HIS A 119 -0.03 -10.08 3.26
CA HIS A 119 -0.46 -10.68 4.52
C HIS A 119 0.58 -11.40 5.41
N PRO A 120 1.86 -11.63 5.04
CA PRO A 120 2.84 -12.18 5.98
C PRO A 120 4.07 -11.28 6.18
N ALA A 121 3.97 -10.09 6.74
CA ALA A 121 5.17 -9.38 7.23
C ALA A 121 5.41 -9.62 8.72
N ARG A 122 6.67 -9.66 9.16
CA ARG A 122 7.06 -9.75 10.58
C ARG A 122 8.10 -8.65 10.92
N PRO A 123 8.23 -8.24 12.20
CA PRO A 123 9.08 -7.12 12.61
C PRO A 123 10.55 -7.20 12.18
N LYS A 124 11.11 -8.42 12.08
CA LYS A 124 12.52 -8.65 11.69
C LYS A 124 12.71 -9.36 10.34
N ARG A 125 11.61 -9.73 9.65
CA ARG A 125 11.58 -10.42 8.35
C ARG A 125 10.24 -10.20 7.67
N GLY A 126 10.21 -9.63 6.46
CA GLY A 126 8.98 -9.44 5.72
C GLY A 126 8.79 -10.54 4.69
N HIS A 127 7.75 -11.39 4.80
CA HIS A 127 7.20 -12.03 3.60
C HIS A 127 6.30 -11.02 2.82
N SER A 128 6.44 -9.73 3.13
CA SER A 128 5.77 -8.53 2.63
C SER A 128 6.52 -7.38 3.29
N THR A 129 6.87 -6.33 2.55
CA THR A 129 7.91 -5.39 3.01
C THR A 129 7.49 -4.57 4.22
N PHE A 130 6.20 -4.54 4.58
CA PHE A 130 5.72 -3.91 5.81
C PHE A 130 4.53 -4.68 6.40
N ASN A 131 4.41 -4.69 7.73
CA ASN A 131 3.37 -5.41 8.47
C ASN A 131 2.17 -4.53 8.77
N ASP A 132 0.98 -5.03 8.38
CA ASP A 132 -0.31 -4.37 8.53
C ASP A 132 -1.06 -4.82 9.80
N ARG A 133 -0.49 -5.74 10.58
CA ARG A 133 -0.97 -6.06 11.93
C ARG A 133 -0.16 -5.33 12.99
N GLN A 134 -0.85 -4.47 13.73
CA GLN A 134 -0.49 -4.15 15.12
C GLN A 134 -0.51 -5.42 15.96
#